data_AF-A0A927LMI2-F1
#
_entry.id   AF-A0A927LMI2-F1
#
_cell.length_a   1.000
_cell.length_b   1.000
_cell.length_c   1.000
_cell.angle_alpha   90.00
_cell.angle_beta   90.00
_cell.angle_gamma   90.00
#
_symmetry.space_group_name_H-M   'P 1'
#
loop_
_entity.id
_entity.type
_entity.pdbx_description
1 polymer ?
#
loop_
_entity_poly.entity_id
_entity_poly.type
_entity_poly.pdbx_seq_one_letter_code
_entity_poly.pdbx_strand_id
1 'polypeptide(L)'
;MSANEIVNSMETLTGHYLEELERYPLEQLKQQPGEEEWSLGQMYVHLINSALYMQLRNADTCLTSKEPVHTVEGKTDAGKAVFDLGGFPPIQIKAPASPQYTPSQPESKEQIVDGMRAVIRRMKELEPLLADANLSHTAQHPRLGALNAREWFALVEMHYRHHLLQKDRLKAYLARV
;
A
#
# COMPACT_ATOMS: atom_id res chain seq x y z
N MET A 1 3.76 -16.40 1.00
CA MET A 1 3.86 -16.18 -0.45
C MET A 1 5.31 -15.89 -0.79
N SER A 2 5.82 -16.45 -1.88
CA SER A 2 7.09 -16.06 -2.49
C SER A 2 6.99 -14.65 -3.10
N ALA A 3 8.12 -14.02 -3.42
CA ALA A 3 8.13 -12.69 -4.04
C ALA A 3 7.39 -12.68 -5.39
N ASN A 4 7.58 -13.71 -6.22
CA ASN A 4 6.85 -13.89 -7.46
C ASN A 4 5.33 -14.06 -7.25
N GLU A 5 4.91 -14.86 -6.26
CA GLU A 5 3.49 -15.01 -5.91
C GLU A 5 2.87 -13.68 -5.47
N ILE A 6 3.61 -12.86 -4.72
CA ILE A 6 3.19 -11.52 -4.31
C ILE A 6 2.99 -10.61 -5.54
N VAL A 7 3.91 -10.64 -6.51
CA VAL A 7 3.76 -9.86 -7.75
C VAL A 7 2.52 -10.30 -8.54
N ASN A 8 2.31 -11.61 -8.74
CA ASN A 8 1.14 -12.12 -9.47
C ASN A 8 -0.18 -11.75 -8.75
N SER A 9 -0.19 -11.83 -7.41
CA SER A 9 -1.32 -11.39 -6.59
C SER A 9 -1.57 -9.88 -6.75
N MET A 10 -0.51 -9.07 -6.74
CA MET A 10 -0.61 -7.63 -6.93
C MET A 10 -1.11 -7.23 -8.31
N GLU A 11 -0.69 -7.92 -9.37
CA GLU A 11 -1.23 -7.71 -10.71
C GLU A 11 -2.74 -8.00 -10.76
N THR A 12 -3.16 -9.10 -10.14
CA THR A 12 -4.58 -9.48 -10.04
C THR A 12 -5.38 -8.41 -9.28
N LEU A 13 -4.91 -8.03 -8.09
CA LEU A 13 -5.56 -7.00 -7.26
C LEU A 13 -5.62 -5.66 -8.00
N THR A 14 -4.52 -5.23 -8.60
CA THR A 14 -4.46 -3.97 -9.34
C THR A 14 -5.36 -3.99 -10.57
N GLY A 15 -5.44 -5.12 -11.28
CA GLY A 15 -6.41 -5.31 -12.37
C GLY A 15 -7.84 -5.11 -11.91
N HIS A 16 -8.23 -5.72 -10.78
CA HIS A 16 -9.57 -5.53 -10.20
C HIS A 16 -9.84 -4.07 -9.80
N TYR A 17 -8.86 -3.40 -9.19
CA TYR A 17 -8.93 -1.97 -8.88
C TYR A 17 -9.15 -1.11 -10.14
N LEU A 18 -8.39 -1.36 -11.21
CA LEU A 18 -8.48 -0.60 -12.46
C LEU A 18 -9.79 -0.86 -13.21
N GLU A 19 -10.27 -2.10 -13.26
CA GLU A 19 -11.56 -2.42 -13.88
C GLU A 19 -12.72 -1.69 -13.18
N GLU A 20 -12.71 -1.63 -11.85
CA GLU A 20 -13.74 -0.91 -11.12
C GLU A 20 -13.63 0.61 -11.26
N LEU A 21 -12.41 1.14 -11.38
CA LEU A 21 -12.16 2.56 -11.61
C LEU A 21 -12.82 3.05 -12.91
N GLU A 22 -12.95 2.22 -13.94
CA GLU A 22 -13.58 2.58 -15.21
C GLU A 22 -15.02 3.05 -15.04
N ARG A 23 -15.74 2.50 -14.05
CA ARG A 23 -17.17 2.76 -13.80
C ARG A 23 -17.48 4.15 -13.26
N TYR A 24 -16.48 4.87 -12.74
CA TYR A 24 -16.68 6.14 -12.08
C TYR A 24 -16.06 7.30 -12.89
N PRO A 25 -16.80 8.38 -13.19
CA PRO A 25 -16.21 9.62 -13.66
C PRO A 25 -15.38 10.28 -12.53
N LEU A 26 -14.46 11.16 -12.90
CA LEU A 26 -13.57 11.84 -11.94
C LEU A 26 -14.35 12.57 -10.83
N GLU A 27 -15.49 13.19 -11.17
CA GLU A 27 -16.31 13.91 -10.19
C GLU A 27 -16.83 12.98 -9.08
N GLN A 28 -17.29 11.77 -9.42
CA GLN A 28 -17.71 10.78 -8.43
C GLN A 28 -16.52 10.27 -7.61
N LEU A 29 -15.34 10.10 -8.23
CA LEU A 29 -14.13 9.72 -7.49
C LEU A 29 -13.72 10.74 -6.44
N LYS A 30 -14.11 12.01 -6.60
CA LYS A 30 -13.83 13.09 -5.66
C LYS A 30 -14.89 13.26 -4.57
N GLN A 31 -16.05 12.61 -4.69
CA GLN A 31 -17.10 12.71 -3.67
C GLN A 31 -16.69 12.00 -2.38
N GLN A 32 -16.88 12.69 -1.26
CA GLN A 32 -16.59 12.20 0.09
C GLN A 32 -17.89 11.89 0.83
N PRO A 33 -17.96 10.80 1.62
CA PRO A 33 -19.11 10.54 2.49
C PRO A 33 -19.31 11.57 3.61
N GLY A 34 -18.24 12.25 4.02
CA GLY A 34 -18.24 13.29 5.05
C GLY A 34 -16.91 14.04 5.08
N GLU A 35 -16.83 15.14 5.83
CA GLU A 35 -15.67 16.04 5.85
C GLU A 35 -14.35 15.36 6.25
N GLU A 36 -14.43 14.39 7.16
CA GLU A 36 -13.27 13.62 7.66
C GLU A 36 -13.09 12.26 6.96
N GLU A 37 -13.97 11.92 6.00
CA GLU A 37 -13.92 10.63 5.31
C GLU A 37 -13.28 10.77 3.93
N TRP A 38 -12.48 9.78 3.54
CA TRP A 38 -11.82 9.79 2.25
C TRP A 38 -12.80 9.51 1.12
N SER A 39 -12.59 10.16 -0.02
CA SER A 39 -13.21 9.77 -1.28
C SER A 39 -12.61 8.46 -1.80
N LEU A 40 -13.28 7.84 -2.77
CA LEU A 40 -12.72 6.69 -3.49
C LEU A 40 -11.39 7.07 -4.17
N GLY A 41 -11.30 8.27 -4.76
CA GLY A 41 -10.09 8.80 -5.36
C GLY A 41 -8.93 8.96 -4.36
N GLN A 42 -9.19 9.50 -3.17
CA GLN A 42 -8.17 9.64 -2.12
C GLN A 42 -7.64 8.27 -1.67
N MET A 43 -8.51 7.26 -1.55
CA MET A 43 -8.07 5.89 -1.25
C MET A 43 -7.13 5.33 -2.33
N TYR A 44 -7.40 5.58 -3.62
CA TYR A 44 -6.48 5.21 -4.71
C TYR A 44 -5.12 5.91 -4.58
N VAL A 45 -5.12 7.22 -4.38
CA VAL A 45 -3.89 8.02 -4.19
C VAL A 45 -3.08 7.53 -2.97
N HIS A 46 -3.76 7.20 -1.87
CA HIS A 46 -3.15 6.61 -0.67
C HIS A 46 -2.39 5.32 -0.98
N LEU A 47 -3.02 4.38 -1.67
CA LEU A 47 -2.42 3.10 -2.03
C LEU A 47 -1.16 3.29 -2.87
N ILE A 48 -1.24 4.13 -3.89
CA ILE A 48 -0.11 4.44 -4.79
C ILE A 48 1.05 5.07 -4.00
N ASN A 49 0.76 6.12 -3.22
CA ASN A 49 1.79 6.86 -2.51
C ASN A 49 2.46 6.01 -1.42
N SER A 50 1.66 5.24 -0.68
CA SER A 50 2.17 4.32 0.35
C SER A 50 3.07 3.25 -0.26
N ALA A 51 2.67 2.68 -1.41
CA ALA A 51 3.47 1.68 -2.11
C ALA A 51 4.79 2.26 -2.63
N LEU A 52 4.74 3.33 -3.41
CA LEU A 52 5.93 3.87 -4.08
C LEU A 52 6.90 4.56 -3.12
N TYR A 53 6.39 5.43 -2.24
CA TYR A 53 7.23 6.38 -1.51
C TYR A 53 7.54 5.96 -0.08
N MET A 54 6.87 4.93 0.43
CA MET A 54 7.18 4.32 1.73
C MET A 54 7.62 2.87 1.57
N GLN A 55 6.74 1.99 1.10
CA GLN A 55 6.96 0.54 1.17
C GLN A 55 8.10 0.09 0.25
N LEU A 56 8.00 0.37 -1.05
CA LEU A 56 9.01 -0.04 -2.03
C LEU A 56 10.30 0.77 -1.91
N ARG A 57 10.21 2.04 -1.50
CA ARG A 57 11.39 2.86 -1.17
C ARG A 57 12.19 2.25 -0.01
N ASN A 58 11.52 1.81 1.05
CA ASN A 58 12.21 1.19 2.19
C ASN A 58 12.71 -0.22 1.87
N ALA A 59 12.00 -0.98 1.03
CA ALA A 59 12.51 -2.24 0.50
C ALA A 59 13.83 -2.04 -0.25
N ASP A 60 13.87 -1.06 -1.15
CA ASP A 60 15.08 -0.67 -1.90
C ASP A 60 16.21 -0.19 -0.98
N THR A 61 15.88 0.58 0.05
CA THR A 61 16.84 1.03 1.07
C THR A 61 17.47 -0.17 1.79
N CYS A 62 16.68 -1.16 2.18
CA CYS A 62 17.18 -2.38 2.82
C CYS A 62 18.07 -3.21 1.88
N LEU A 63 17.76 -3.23 0.57
CA LEU A 63 18.52 -3.96 -0.45
C LEU A 63 19.87 -3.31 -0.78
N THR A 64 19.93 -1.97 -0.79
CA THR A 64 21.09 -1.22 -1.30
C THR A 64 22.06 -0.75 -0.20
N SER A 65 21.64 -0.81 1.06
CA SER A 65 22.48 -0.34 2.17
C SER A 65 23.70 -1.22 2.37
N LYS A 66 24.88 -0.59 2.38
CA LYS A 66 26.19 -1.25 2.59
C LYS A 66 26.51 -1.49 4.06
N GLU A 67 26.07 -0.57 4.90
CA GLU A 67 26.10 -0.71 6.35
C GLU A 67 24.75 -1.25 6.81
N PRO A 68 24.72 -2.01 7.91
CA PRO A 68 23.45 -2.44 8.45
C PRO A 68 22.59 -1.22 8.80
N VAL A 69 21.41 -1.12 8.18
CA VAL A 69 20.37 -0.23 8.67
C VAL A 69 19.83 -0.90 9.93
N HIS A 70 20.55 -0.71 11.02
CA HIS A 70 20.15 -1.19 12.32
C HIS A 70 19.31 -0.14 12.99
N THR A 71 18.12 -0.55 13.38
CA THR A 71 17.43 0.06 14.50
C THR A 71 17.46 -0.94 15.63
N VAL A 72 17.89 -0.49 16.81
CA VAL A 72 18.09 -1.33 18.00
C VAL A 72 16.79 -2.05 18.41
N GLU A 73 15.64 -1.54 17.99
CA GLU A 73 14.32 -2.10 18.24
C GLU A 73 13.82 -2.93 17.03
N GLY A 74 13.44 -4.18 17.29
CA GLY A 74 12.86 -5.09 16.29
C GLY A 74 11.43 -4.71 15.87
N LYS A 75 10.67 -5.69 15.35
CA LYS A 75 9.23 -5.48 15.10
C LYS A 75 8.49 -5.22 16.39
N THR A 76 7.53 -4.29 16.35
CA THR A 76 6.54 -4.13 17.41
C THR A 76 5.62 -5.36 17.46
N ASP A 77 4.84 -5.51 18.52
CA ASP A 77 3.86 -6.61 18.60
C ASP A 77 2.79 -6.51 17.51
N ALA A 78 2.41 -5.29 17.11
CA ALA A 78 1.55 -5.07 15.96
C ALA A 78 2.22 -5.52 14.64
N GLY A 79 3.53 -5.26 14.50
CA GLY A 79 4.33 -5.76 13.38
C GLY A 79 4.31 -7.28 13.30
N LYS A 80 4.65 -7.96 14.41
CA LYS A 80 4.63 -9.43 14.49
C LYS A 80 3.26 -9.97 14.09
N ALA A 81 2.18 -9.45 14.68
CA ALA A 81 0.82 -9.89 14.38
C ALA A 81 0.43 -9.74 12.90
N VAL A 82 0.80 -8.63 12.24
CA VAL A 82 0.52 -8.43 10.79
C VAL A 82 1.23 -9.48 9.94
N PHE A 83 2.49 -9.79 10.23
CA PHE A 83 3.25 -10.78 9.46
C PHE A 83 2.85 -12.23 9.79
N ASP A 84 2.52 -12.53 11.05
CA ASP A 84 1.99 -13.84 11.46
C ASP A 84 0.63 -14.13 10.81
N LEU A 85 -0.24 -13.12 10.70
CA LEU A 85 -1.53 -13.22 9.99
C LEU A 85 -1.37 -13.19 8.45
N GLY A 86 -0.21 -12.73 7.96
CA GLY A 86 -0.01 -12.47 6.54
C GLY A 86 -0.89 -11.33 6.00
N GLY A 87 -1.27 -10.36 6.83
CA GLY A 87 -2.11 -9.23 6.43
C GLY A 87 -2.54 -8.35 7.58
N PHE A 88 -3.10 -7.17 7.25
CA PHE A 88 -3.75 -6.32 8.24
C PHE A 88 -5.08 -6.95 8.70
N PRO A 89 -5.48 -6.75 9.97
CA PRO A 89 -6.78 -7.22 10.45
C PRO A 89 -7.93 -6.58 9.65
N PRO A 90 -9.06 -7.29 9.44
CA PRO A 90 -10.19 -6.82 8.62
C PRO A 90 -11.08 -5.82 9.39
N ILE A 91 -10.46 -4.84 10.06
CA ILE A 91 -11.13 -3.78 10.81
C ILE A 91 -10.79 -2.42 10.20
N GLN A 92 -11.66 -1.42 10.40
CA GLN A 92 -11.34 -0.07 9.96
C GLN A 92 -10.23 0.51 10.82
N ILE A 93 -9.11 0.88 10.19
CA ILE A 93 -8.02 1.59 10.83
C ILE A 93 -8.19 3.08 10.51
N LYS A 94 -8.46 3.90 11.53
CA LYS A 94 -8.55 5.36 11.38
C LYS A 94 -7.22 5.99 11.82
N ALA A 95 -6.57 6.68 10.90
CA ALA A 95 -5.50 7.61 11.23
C ALA A 95 -6.13 8.98 11.56
N PRO A 96 -5.49 9.80 12.42
CA PRO A 96 -5.94 11.17 12.67
C PRO A 96 -6.00 11.97 11.36
N ALA A 97 -7.03 12.80 11.17
CA ALA A 97 -7.11 13.70 10.03
C ALA A 97 -5.94 14.70 10.09
N SER A 98 -5.05 14.64 9.11
CA SER A 98 -3.94 15.58 8.96
C SER A 98 -3.49 15.62 7.51
N PRO A 99 -2.83 16.69 7.03
CA PRO A 99 -2.25 16.69 5.68
C PRO A 99 -1.26 15.55 5.43
N GLN A 100 -0.72 14.95 6.48
CA GLN A 100 0.20 13.82 6.41
C GLN A 100 -0.51 12.47 6.25
N TYR A 101 -1.74 12.34 6.73
CA TYR A 101 -2.52 11.10 6.69
C TYR A 101 -3.69 11.16 5.71
N THR A 102 -4.19 12.35 5.37
CA THR A 102 -5.27 12.56 4.41
C THR A 102 -4.66 12.79 3.02
N PRO A 103 -4.85 11.87 2.07
CA PRO A 103 -4.35 12.02 0.71
C PRO A 103 -5.05 13.19 -0.01
N SER A 104 -4.35 13.84 -0.94
CA SER A 104 -4.99 14.76 -1.89
C SER A 104 -5.99 14.02 -2.78
N GLN A 105 -7.00 14.75 -3.26
CA GLN A 105 -7.88 14.25 -4.33
C GLN A 105 -7.07 13.97 -5.60
N PRO A 106 -7.47 12.99 -6.43
CA PRO A 106 -6.79 12.73 -7.70
C PRO A 106 -6.97 13.90 -8.66
N GLU A 107 -5.91 14.23 -9.40
CA GLU A 107 -5.91 15.23 -10.45
C GLU A 107 -6.69 14.74 -11.67
N SER A 108 -6.54 13.45 -12.01
CA SER A 108 -7.22 12.80 -13.12
C SER A 108 -7.37 11.28 -12.91
N LYS A 109 -8.15 10.60 -13.76
CA LYS A 109 -8.22 9.13 -13.75
C LYS A 109 -6.91 8.52 -14.24
N GLU A 110 -6.27 9.17 -15.20
CA GLU A 110 -4.99 8.77 -15.79
C GLU A 110 -3.90 8.76 -14.72
N GLN A 111 -3.87 9.73 -13.80
CA GLN A 111 -2.95 9.74 -12.67
C GLN A 111 -3.07 8.46 -11.83
N ILE A 112 -4.30 8.01 -11.55
CA ILE A 112 -4.54 6.78 -10.79
C ILE A 112 -4.05 5.57 -11.58
N VAL A 113 -4.43 5.48 -12.86
CA VAL A 113 -4.04 4.36 -13.75
C VAL A 113 -2.52 4.24 -13.84
N ASP A 114 -1.83 5.35 -14.09
CA ASP A 114 -0.38 5.38 -14.26
C ASP A 114 0.35 5.11 -12.95
N GLY A 115 -0.15 5.64 -11.83
CA GLY A 115 0.38 5.37 -10.50
C GLY A 115 0.27 3.88 -10.11
N MET A 116 -0.88 3.27 -10.36
CA MET A 116 -1.08 1.83 -10.12
C MET A 116 -0.16 0.97 -10.99
N ARG A 117 0.00 1.32 -12.28
CA ARG A 117 0.96 0.66 -13.18
C ARG A 117 2.41 0.86 -12.73
N ALA A 118 2.74 2.02 -12.18
CA ALA A 118 4.07 2.31 -11.64
C ALA A 118 4.39 1.43 -10.43
N VAL A 119 3.43 1.18 -9.54
CA VAL A 119 3.58 0.24 -8.42
C VAL A 119 3.95 -1.15 -8.93
N ILE A 120 3.20 -1.70 -9.89
CA ILE A 120 3.48 -3.02 -10.46
C ILE A 120 4.86 -3.08 -11.13
N ARG A 121 5.22 -2.08 -11.95
CA ARG A 121 6.56 -2.02 -12.56
C ARG A 121 7.65 -2.04 -11.49
N ARG A 122 7.50 -1.21 -10.46
CA ARG A 122 8.50 -1.12 -9.39
C ARG A 122 8.61 -2.41 -8.58
N MET A 123 7.50 -3.10 -8.35
CA MET A 123 7.52 -4.42 -7.72
C MET A 123 8.27 -5.45 -8.56
N LYS A 124 8.04 -5.48 -9.88
CA LYS A 124 8.77 -6.38 -10.80
C LYS A 124 10.27 -6.10 -10.85
N GLU A 125 10.68 -4.85 -10.74
CA GLU A 125 12.09 -4.48 -10.67
C GLU A 125 12.78 -4.98 -9.39
N LEU A 126 12.08 -4.91 -8.25
CA LEU A 126 12.64 -5.31 -6.96
C LEU A 126 12.57 -6.81 -6.70
N GLU A 127 11.57 -7.50 -7.25
CA GLU A 127 11.33 -8.93 -7.06
C GLU A 127 12.59 -9.81 -7.16
N PRO A 128 13.39 -9.76 -8.24
CA PRO A 128 14.55 -10.64 -8.39
C PRO A 128 15.66 -10.35 -7.36
N LEU A 129 15.72 -9.12 -6.82
CA LEU A 129 16.74 -8.71 -5.84
C LEU A 129 16.47 -9.26 -4.44
N LEU A 130 15.24 -9.70 -4.16
CA LEU A 130 14.83 -10.18 -2.83
C LEU A 130 15.42 -11.56 -2.47
N ALA A 131 15.87 -12.33 -3.46
CA ALA A 131 16.49 -13.63 -3.25
C ALA A 131 17.76 -13.50 -2.38
N ASP A 132 18.60 -12.51 -2.69
CA ASP A 132 19.89 -12.26 -2.03
C ASP A 132 19.82 -11.19 -0.93
N ALA A 133 18.61 -10.76 -0.56
CA ALA A 133 18.42 -9.73 0.44
C ALA A 133 18.99 -10.13 1.80
N ASN A 134 19.86 -9.27 2.36
CA ASN A 134 20.32 -9.43 3.74
C ASN A 134 19.19 -9.06 4.72
N LEU A 135 18.63 -10.07 5.40
CA LEU A 135 17.48 -9.88 6.28
C LEU A 135 17.80 -9.18 7.60
N SER A 136 19.08 -8.96 7.92
CA SER A 136 19.48 -8.13 9.08
C SER A 136 19.41 -6.64 8.78
N HIS A 137 19.30 -6.24 7.50
CA HIS A 137 19.11 -4.85 7.11
C HIS A 137 17.62 -4.50 7.17
N THR A 138 17.29 -3.53 8.01
CA THR A 138 15.89 -3.19 8.31
C THR A 138 15.66 -1.69 8.28
N ALA A 139 14.50 -1.26 7.79
CA ALA A 139 14.05 0.12 7.90
C ALA A 139 12.83 0.23 8.81
N GLN A 140 12.74 1.31 9.58
CA GLN A 140 11.67 1.52 10.56
C GLN A 140 10.34 1.87 9.92
N HIS A 141 9.32 1.11 10.27
CA HIS A 141 7.92 1.45 10.02
C HIS A 141 7.32 2.09 11.29
N PRO A 142 6.66 3.25 11.22
CA PRO A 142 6.14 3.98 12.40
C PRO A 142 5.32 3.13 13.38
N ARG A 143 4.47 2.22 12.84
CA ARG A 143 3.65 1.29 13.63
C ARG A 143 4.22 -0.13 13.80
N LEU A 144 4.92 -0.67 12.79
CA LEU A 144 5.28 -2.10 12.73
C LEU A 144 6.71 -2.38 13.20
N GLY A 145 7.51 -1.34 13.45
CA GLY A 145 8.90 -1.46 13.87
C GLY A 145 9.84 -1.78 12.71
N ALA A 146 10.95 -2.46 13.00
CA ALA A 146 11.97 -2.81 12.02
C ALA A 146 11.52 -3.89 11.03
N LEU A 147 11.43 -3.53 9.75
CA LEU A 147 11.08 -4.46 8.67
C LEU A 147 12.24 -4.60 7.69
N ASN A 148 12.51 -5.82 7.24
CA ASN A 148 13.49 -6.09 6.18
C ASN A 148 12.91 -5.88 4.77
N ALA A 149 13.74 -6.04 3.74
CA ALA A 149 13.33 -5.83 2.34
C ALA A 149 12.12 -6.70 1.93
N ARG A 150 12.10 -7.98 2.32
CA ARG A 150 11.02 -8.92 1.95
C ARG A 150 9.71 -8.54 2.62
N GLU A 151 9.78 -8.08 3.86
CA GLU A 151 8.62 -7.66 4.64
C GLU A 151 8.03 -6.35 4.12
N TRP A 152 8.88 -5.35 3.83
CA TRP A 152 8.46 -4.12 3.17
C TRP A 152 7.79 -4.38 1.82
N PHE A 153 8.35 -5.31 1.04
CA PHE A 153 7.79 -5.72 -0.24
C PHE A 153 6.42 -6.41 -0.09
N ALA A 154 6.31 -7.38 0.82
CA ALA A 154 5.06 -8.09 1.09
C ALA A 154 3.95 -7.17 1.63
N LEU A 155 4.34 -6.12 2.38
CA LEU A 155 3.40 -5.16 2.95
C LEU A 155 2.56 -4.42 1.89
N VAL A 156 3.07 -4.28 0.66
CA VAL A 156 2.34 -3.65 -0.46
C VAL A 156 1.06 -4.42 -0.77
N GLU A 157 1.16 -5.74 -0.98
CA GLU A 157 0.00 -6.60 -1.25
C GLU A 157 -0.97 -6.61 -0.08
N MET A 158 -0.44 -6.81 1.14
CA MET A 158 -1.26 -6.84 2.34
C MET A 158 -2.08 -5.56 2.50
N HIS A 159 -1.48 -4.41 2.18
CA HIS A 159 -2.11 -3.10 2.25
C HIS A 159 -3.20 -2.92 1.16
N TYR A 160 -2.90 -3.29 -0.09
CA TYR A 160 -3.87 -3.26 -1.17
C TYR A 160 -5.08 -4.13 -0.88
N ARG A 161 -4.86 -5.35 -0.37
CA ARG A 161 -5.94 -6.26 0.01
C ARG A 161 -6.76 -5.75 1.19
N HIS A 162 -6.12 -5.15 2.20
CA HIS A 162 -6.80 -4.54 3.34
C HIS A 162 -7.81 -3.46 2.90
N HIS A 163 -7.44 -2.63 1.91
CA HIS A 163 -8.28 -1.55 1.44
C HIS A 163 -9.47 -1.98 0.56
N LEU A 164 -9.62 -3.26 0.22
CA LEU A 164 -10.82 -3.74 -0.48
C LEU A 164 -12.09 -3.48 0.33
N LEU A 165 -12.05 -3.65 1.66
CA LEU A 165 -13.19 -3.36 2.52
C LEU A 165 -13.53 -1.87 2.58
N GLN A 166 -12.53 -0.99 2.52
CA GLN A 166 -12.79 0.45 2.43
C GLN A 166 -13.38 0.82 1.07
N LYS A 167 -12.83 0.25 -0.01
CA LYS A 167 -13.34 0.43 -1.37
C LYS A 167 -14.83 0.07 -1.44
N ASP A 168 -15.22 -1.08 -0.92
CA ASP A 168 -16.63 -1.52 -0.98
C ASP A 168 -17.57 -0.61 -0.20
N ARG A 169 -17.14 -0.06 0.95
CA ARG A 169 -17.91 0.96 1.68
C ARG A 169 -18.08 2.24 0.87
N LEU A 170 -17.01 2.72 0.24
CA LEU A 170 -17.04 3.93 -0.60
C LEU A 170 -17.90 3.74 -1.85
N LYS A 171 -17.84 2.56 -2.48
CA LYS A 171 -18.74 2.19 -3.59
C LYS A 171 -20.21 2.17 -3.16
N ALA A 172 -20.50 1.59 -1.99
CA ALA A 172 -21.86 1.56 -1.46
C ALA A 172 -22.40 2.97 -1.15
N TYR A 173 -21.53 3.91 -0.78
CA TYR A 173 -21.87 5.33 -0.68
C TYR A 173 -22.16 5.94 -2.06
N LEU A 174 -21.25 5.77 -3.04
CA LEU A 174 -21.40 6.31 -4.39
C LEU A 174 -22.64 5.80 -5.13
N ALA A 175 -23.12 4.61 -4.80
CA ALA A 175 -24.36 4.05 -5.36
C ALA A 175 -25.65 4.72 -4.84
N ARG A 176 -25.55 5.57 -3.80
CA ARG A 176 -26.69 6.24 -3.15
C ARG A 176 -26.80 7.73 -3.47
N VAL A 177 -25.83 8.28 -4.20
CA VAL A 177 -25.67 9.72 -4.46
C VAL A 177 -25.73 10.03 -5.95
#